data_AF-A0A925CGC3-F1
#
_entry.id   AF-A0A925CGC3-F1
#
_cell.length_a   1.000
_cell.length_b   1.000
_cell.length_c   1.000
_cell.angle_alpha   90.00
_cell.angle_beta   90.00
_cell.angle_gamma   90.00
#
_symmetry.space_group_name_H-M   'P 1'
#
loop_
_entity.id
_entity.type
_entity.pdbx_description
1 polymer ?
#
loop_
_entity_poly.entity_id
_entity_poly.type
_entity_poly.pdbx_seq_one_letter_code
_entity_poly.pdbx_strand_id
1 'polypeptide(L)'
;MINKIKNIQKYLLGGKEGFTLVETLIAVLLLATAIAGPLTIASRGLTASLVAKDQVTAYYLAQDAIEYARWIRDTNKLCGHSWLAGLNGISGNGHTNTSGGGGAIPPACNTNGSPLVDCTTHTCAINSLADTVSQCDSMEGSACAVLYYDATNKYFTHTTGIMGRTIFRRVIGLTASAGNSNEYILTATVKWIDTGGNFRSVVIQEYIYNWQ
;
A
#
# COMPACT_ATOMS: atom_id res chain seq x y z
N MET A 1 -33.82 76.40 24.39
CA MET A 1 -33.74 74.95 24.07
C MET A 1 -32.38 74.50 23.53
N ILE A 2 -31.39 75.39 23.35
CA ILE A 2 -30.09 75.08 22.70
C ILE A 2 -29.01 74.60 23.71
N ASN A 3 -29.09 74.99 24.99
CA ASN A 3 -28.07 74.63 25.99
C ASN A 3 -28.12 73.16 26.47
N LYS A 4 -29.20 72.42 26.23
CA LYS A 4 -29.27 70.98 26.59
C LYS A 4 -28.55 70.08 25.58
N ILE A 5 -28.34 70.53 24.34
CA ILE A 5 -27.71 69.73 23.28
C ILE A 5 -26.18 69.69 23.43
N LYS A 6 -25.56 70.77 23.95
CA LYS A 6 -24.10 70.80 24.19
C LYS A 6 -23.61 69.78 25.23
N ASN A 7 -24.47 69.38 26.18
CA ASN A 7 -24.08 68.42 27.22
C ASN A 7 -24.12 66.95 26.75
N ILE A 8 -24.84 66.63 25.67
CA ILE A 8 -24.92 65.25 25.16
C ILE A 8 -23.67 64.88 24.35
N GLN A 9 -23.06 65.84 23.64
CA GLN A 9 -21.79 65.61 22.95
C GLN A 9 -20.60 65.37 23.90
N LYS A 10 -20.69 65.81 25.16
CA LYS A 10 -19.63 65.62 26.16
C LYS A 10 -19.53 64.19 26.69
N TYR A 11 -20.62 63.41 26.59
CA TYR A 11 -20.66 62.00 27.00
C TYR A 11 -20.48 61.00 25.85
N LEU A 12 -20.51 61.48 24.59
CA LEU A 12 -20.28 60.65 23.40
C LEU A 12 -18.83 60.69 22.90
N LEU A 13 -18.00 61.60 23.44
CA LEU A 13 -16.55 61.56 23.28
C LEU A 13 -15.94 60.80 24.47
N GLY A 14 -16.31 59.52 24.59
CA GLY A 14 -15.54 58.58 25.39
C GLY A 14 -14.09 58.66 24.93
N GLY A 15 -13.17 58.87 25.88
CA GLY A 15 -11.76 59.06 25.58
C GLY A 15 -11.30 57.98 24.61
N LYS A 16 -10.59 58.39 23.55
CA LYS A 16 -9.83 57.44 22.75
C LYS A 16 -8.71 56.93 23.65
N GLU A 17 -9.01 55.91 24.43
CA GLU A 17 -8.04 55.21 25.25
C GLU A 17 -7.05 54.58 24.27
N GLY A 18 -5.81 55.06 24.29
CA GLY A 18 -4.74 54.47 23.51
C GLY A 18 -4.41 53.09 24.09
N PHE A 19 -4.27 52.09 23.22
CA PHE A 19 -3.79 50.77 23.62
C PHE A 19 -2.49 50.90 24.40
N THR A 20 -2.46 50.41 25.63
CA THR A 20 -1.22 50.34 26.38
C THR A 20 -0.33 49.25 25.76
N LEU A 21 0.99 49.46 25.74
CA LEU A 21 1.94 48.46 25.22
C LEU A 21 1.83 47.13 25.99
N VAL A 22 1.47 47.21 27.27
CA VAL A 22 1.24 46.04 28.13
C VAL A 22 0.02 45.24 27.67
N GLU A 23 -1.06 45.90 27.26
CA GLU A 23 -2.28 45.23 26.77
C GLU A 23 -2.03 44.49 25.45
N THR A 24 -1.31 45.09 24.50
CA THR A 24 -0.97 44.42 23.24
C THR A 24 -0.02 43.24 23.45
N LEU A 25 0.88 43.34 24.44
CA LEU A 25 1.76 42.23 24.82
C LEU A 25 0.98 41.06 25.43
N ILE A 26 0.02 41.34 26.32
CA ILE A 26 -0.86 40.29 26.89
C ILE A 26 -1.77 39.70 25.81
N ALA A 27 -2.30 40.53 24.90
CA ALA A 27 -3.18 40.08 23.82
C ALA A 27 -2.47 39.10 22.88
N VAL A 28 -1.24 39.42 22.46
CA VAL A 28 -0.44 38.52 21.61
C VAL A 28 -0.05 37.24 22.36
N LEU A 29 0.23 37.30 23.66
CA LEU A 29 0.51 36.12 24.48
C LEU A 29 -0.70 35.17 24.53
N LEU A 30 -1.89 35.70 24.84
CA LEU A 30 -3.12 34.91 24.87
C LEU A 30 -3.44 34.33 23.50
N LEU A 31 -3.29 35.11 22.43
CA LEU A 31 -3.46 34.65 21.06
C LEU A 31 -2.51 33.49 20.71
N ALA A 32 -1.24 33.61 21.05
CA ALA A 32 -0.25 32.57 20.78
C ALA A 32 -0.60 31.26 21.51
N THR A 33 -0.98 31.34 22.79
CA THR A 33 -1.41 30.15 23.56
C THR A 33 -2.70 29.54 23.02
N ALA A 34 -3.65 30.35 22.55
CA ALA A 34 -4.91 29.89 22.00
C ALA A 34 -4.74 29.12 20.67
N ILE A 35 -3.77 29.51 19.83
CA ILE A 35 -3.52 28.87 18.52
C ILE A 35 -2.69 27.58 18.65
N ALA A 36 -1.83 27.49 19.68
CA ALA A 36 -0.92 26.36 19.85
C ALA A 36 -1.64 25.00 19.95
N GLY A 37 -2.75 24.95 20.68
CA GLY A 37 -3.55 23.72 20.86
C GLY A 37 -4.15 23.20 19.54
N PRO A 38 -5.01 23.99 18.86
CA PRO A 38 -5.61 23.60 17.58
C PRO A 38 -4.58 23.24 16.51
N LEU A 39 -3.48 23.98 16.41
CA LEU A 39 -2.43 23.71 15.41
C LEU A 39 -1.76 22.35 15.65
N THR A 40 -1.51 22.00 16.91
CA THR A 40 -0.92 20.69 17.26
C THR A 40 -1.86 19.54 16.88
N ILE A 41 -3.17 19.69 17.13
CA ILE A 41 -4.17 18.70 16.74
C ILE A 41 -4.24 18.55 15.21
N ALA A 42 -4.24 19.67 14.49
CA ALA A 42 -4.24 19.67 13.02
C ALA A 42 -3.01 18.96 12.44
N SER A 43 -1.82 19.24 12.99
CA SER A 43 -0.57 18.58 12.59
C SER A 43 -0.62 17.06 12.80
N ARG A 44 -1.09 16.61 13.97
CA ARG A 44 -1.26 15.18 14.26
C ARG A 44 -2.29 14.52 13.33
N GLY A 45 -3.40 15.22 13.05
CA GLY A 45 -4.44 14.75 12.14
C GLY A 45 -3.93 14.57 10.71
N LEU A 46 -3.09 15.48 10.23
CA LEU A 46 -2.44 15.35 8.92
C LEU A 46 -1.55 14.11 8.84
N THR A 47 -0.67 13.92 9.84
CA THR A 47 0.20 12.74 9.90
C THR A 47 -0.59 11.44 9.96
N ALA A 48 -1.65 11.39 10.77
CA ALA A 48 -2.53 10.22 10.84
C ALA A 48 -3.22 9.94 9.49
N SER A 49 -3.63 10.98 8.77
CA SER A 49 -4.27 10.85 7.45
C SER A 49 -3.29 10.31 6.40
N LEU A 50 -2.03 10.73 6.44
CA LEU A 50 -0.99 10.22 5.54
C LEU A 50 -0.73 8.74 5.79
N VAL A 51 -0.61 8.32 7.06
CA VAL A 51 -0.43 6.91 7.44
C VAL A 51 -1.62 6.07 7.00
N ALA A 52 -2.86 6.56 7.22
CA ALA A 52 -4.06 5.85 6.80
C ALA A 52 -4.14 5.68 5.27
N LYS A 53 -3.76 6.71 4.50
CA LYS A 53 -3.72 6.65 3.04
C LYS A 53 -2.74 5.57 2.55
N ASP A 54 -1.57 5.49 3.15
CA ASP A 54 -0.57 4.48 2.77
C ASP A 54 -1.03 3.06 3.16
N GLN A 55 -1.71 2.91 4.30
CA GLN A 55 -2.33 1.65 4.74
C GLN A 55 -3.37 1.14 3.74
N VAL A 56 -4.27 2.03 3.27
CA VAL A 56 -5.30 1.68 2.28
C VAL A 56 -4.66 1.26 0.96
N THR A 57 -3.63 1.98 0.52
CA THR A 57 -2.88 1.62 -0.69
C THR A 57 -2.23 0.24 -0.56
N ALA A 58 -1.59 -0.03 0.58
CA ALA A 58 -0.97 -1.32 0.85
C ALA A 58 -1.98 -2.48 0.89
N TYR A 59 -3.19 -2.24 1.41
CA TYR A 59 -4.26 -3.24 1.42
C TYR A 59 -4.70 -3.61 0.00
N TYR A 60 -4.96 -2.62 -0.87
CA TYR A 60 -5.32 -2.91 -2.27
C TYR A 60 -4.18 -3.59 -3.05
N LEU A 61 -2.93 -3.23 -2.77
CA LEU A 61 -1.78 -3.90 -3.36
C LEU A 61 -1.70 -5.39 -2.97
N ALA A 62 -2.00 -5.71 -1.70
CA ALA A 62 -2.04 -7.08 -1.22
C ALA A 62 -3.21 -7.87 -1.84
N GLN A 63 -4.39 -7.26 -1.98
CA GLN A 63 -5.55 -7.87 -2.64
C GLN A 63 -5.26 -8.21 -4.11
N ASP A 64 -4.64 -7.29 -4.86
CA ASP A 64 -4.26 -7.54 -6.26
C ASP A 64 -3.36 -8.77 -6.41
N ALA A 65 -2.39 -8.95 -5.52
CA ALA A 65 -1.52 -10.12 -5.54
C ALA A 65 -2.28 -11.43 -5.23
N ILE A 66 -3.26 -11.38 -4.33
CA ILE A 66 -4.09 -12.54 -4.01
C ILE A 66 -4.97 -12.92 -5.20
N GLU A 67 -5.61 -11.95 -5.83
CA GLU A 67 -6.46 -12.17 -6.99
C GLU A 67 -5.67 -12.72 -8.17
N TYR A 68 -4.44 -12.25 -8.39
CA TYR A 68 -3.57 -12.82 -9.42
C TYR A 68 -3.18 -14.28 -9.14
N ALA A 69 -2.87 -14.63 -7.88
CA ALA A 69 -2.59 -16.02 -7.52
C ALA A 69 -3.83 -16.94 -7.66
N ARG A 70 -5.03 -16.43 -7.35
CA ARG A 70 -6.30 -17.12 -7.64
C ARG A 70 -6.51 -17.30 -9.14
N TRP A 71 -6.20 -16.28 -9.94
CA TRP A 71 -6.28 -16.36 -11.40
C TRP A 71 -5.35 -17.46 -11.95
N ILE A 72 -4.11 -17.58 -11.47
CA ILE A 72 -3.21 -18.70 -11.82
C ILE A 72 -3.86 -20.04 -11.50
N ARG A 73 -4.38 -20.20 -10.28
CA ARG A 73 -5.05 -21.43 -9.85
C ARG A 73 -6.19 -21.81 -10.79
N ASP A 74 -7.11 -20.88 -11.02
CA ASP A 74 -8.32 -21.14 -11.78
C ASP A 74 -7.97 -21.45 -13.24
N THR A 75 -6.99 -20.77 -13.79
CA THR A 75 -6.51 -21.05 -15.14
C THR A 75 -5.84 -22.43 -15.23
N ASN A 76 -5.01 -22.81 -14.25
CA ASN A 76 -4.44 -24.16 -14.17
C ASN A 76 -5.52 -25.25 -14.16
N LYS A 77 -6.64 -25.00 -13.46
CA LYS A 77 -7.79 -25.91 -13.44
C LYS A 77 -8.48 -26.04 -14.78
N LEU A 78 -8.73 -24.92 -15.46
CA LEU A 78 -9.33 -24.93 -16.79
C LEU A 78 -8.42 -25.61 -17.83
N CYS A 79 -7.10 -25.60 -17.62
CA CYS A 79 -6.10 -26.19 -18.51
C CYS A 79 -5.73 -27.66 -18.18
N GLY A 80 -6.24 -28.25 -17.10
CA GLY A 80 -5.92 -29.62 -16.69
C GLY A 80 -4.53 -29.81 -16.07
N HIS A 81 -3.87 -28.72 -15.66
CA HIS A 81 -2.58 -28.75 -14.96
C HIS A 81 -2.75 -28.97 -13.44
N SER A 82 -1.64 -29.17 -12.74
CA SER A 82 -1.63 -29.03 -11.27
C SER A 82 -2.14 -27.63 -10.89
N TRP A 83 -3.09 -27.54 -9.97
CA TRP A 83 -3.74 -26.28 -9.59
C TRP A 83 -2.78 -25.21 -9.04
N LEU A 84 -1.61 -25.62 -8.53
CA LEU A 84 -0.54 -24.74 -8.06
C LEU A 84 0.66 -24.64 -9.02
N ALA A 85 0.54 -25.15 -10.24
CA ALA A 85 1.61 -25.03 -11.22
C ALA A 85 2.02 -23.56 -11.39
N GLY A 86 3.33 -23.31 -11.41
CA GLY A 86 3.89 -21.95 -11.44
C GLY A 86 3.96 -21.25 -10.06
N LEU A 87 3.49 -21.89 -8.99
CA LEU A 87 3.54 -21.34 -7.62
C LEU A 87 4.19 -22.29 -6.59
N ASN A 88 4.23 -23.59 -6.84
CA ASN A 88 4.74 -24.59 -5.88
C ASN A 88 5.96 -25.38 -6.38
N GLY A 89 6.76 -24.81 -7.27
CA GLY A 89 7.91 -25.51 -7.83
C GLY A 89 7.55 -26.68 -8.74
N ILE A 90 6.34 -26.69 -9.31
CA ILE A 90 5.91 -27.66 -10.32
C ILE A 90 5.64 -26.92 -11.64
N SER A 91 6.22 -27.40 -12.74
CA SER A 91 5.91 -26.95 -14.10
C SER A 91 4.57 -27.55 -14.56
N GLY A 92 3.77 -26.82 -15.34
CA GLY A 92 2.38 -27.18 -15.68
C GLY A 92 2.14 -28.60 -16.23
N ASN A 93 3.16 -29.25 -16.82
CA ASN A 93 3.00 -30.49 -17.57
C ASN A 93 3.97 -31.62 -17.16
N GLY A 94 4.36 -31.77 -15.89
CA GLY A 94 5.24 -32.88 -15.47
C GLY A 94 6.60 -32.94 -16.21
N HIS A 95 6.97 -31.87 -16.93
CA HIS A 95 8.21 -31.77 -17.67
C HIS A 95 9.29 -31.23 -16.74
N THR A 96 10.39 -31.96 -16.66
CA THR A 96 11.63 -31.50 -16.01
C THR A 96 12.21 -30.29 -16.74
N ASN A 97 12.44 -29.22 -15.99
CA ASN A 97 13.38 -28.11 -16.16
C ASN A 97 13.80 -27.76 -17.60
N THR A 98 13.18 -26.73 -18.18
CA THR A 98 13.85 -25.87 -19.16
C THR A 98 13.89 -24.45 -18.61
N SER A 99 15.05 -24.07 -18.09
CA SER A 99 15.39 -22.71 -17.70
C SER A 99 15.48 -21.82 -18.93
N GLY A 100 14.35 -21.23 -19.34
CA GLY A 100 14.26 -20.24 -20.40
C GLY A 100 13.08 -19.33 -20.11
N GLY A 101 13.35 -18.03 -19.94
CA GLY A 101 12.37 -17.05 -19.50
C GLY A 101 11.12 -16.99 -20.38
N GLY A 102 9.96 -17.09 -19.74
CA GLY A 102 8.65 -16.83 -20.34
C GLY A 102 7.55 -17.19 -19.36
N GLY A 103 6.95 -16.16 -18.74
CA GLY A 103 5.63 -16.13 -18.08
C GLY A 103 5.36 -17.16 -16.98
N ALA A 104 4.85 -16.74 -15.82
CA ALA A 104 4.20 -17.69 -14.93
C ALA A 104 2.77 -17.93 -15.48
N ILE A 105 2.70 -18.73 -16.55
CA ILE A 105 1.61 -18.85 -17.54
C ILE A 105 0.22 -19.20 -16.92
N PRO A 106 -0.95 -18.97 -17.61
CA PRO A 106 -1.04 -18.88 -19.08
C PRO A 106 -2.11 -18.05 -19.87
N PRO A 107 -1.79 -17.72 -21.15
CA PRO A 107 -2.71 -17.88 -22.29
C PRO A 107 -2.80 -19.38 -22.67
N ALA A 108 -3.79 -20.04 -22.08
CA ALA A 108 -4.32 -21.39 -22.34
C ALA A 108 -3.33 -22.52 -22.70
N CYS A 109 -2.92 -23.33 -21.71
CA CYS A 109 -2.30 -24.64 -21.91
C CYS A 109 -0.94 -24.66 -22.64
N ASN A 110 -0.09 -23.68 -22.40
CA ASN A 110 1.26 -23.68 -22.97
C ASN A 110 2.01 -25.01 -22.65
N THR A 111 2.64 -25.60 -23.68
CA THR A 111 3.48 -26.83 -23.63
C THR A 111 4.96 -26.57 -23.38
N ASN A 112 5.38 -25.31 -23.38
CA ASN A 112 6.76 -24.85 -23.26
C ASN A 112 7.05 -24.46 -21.81
N GLY A 113 7.78 -25.33 -21.11
CA GLY A 113 8.01 -25.28 -19.67
C GLY A 113 8.03 -23.89 -19.02
N SER A 114 7.16 -23.70 -18.04
CA SER A 114 7.16 -22.51 -17.17
C SER A 114 8.43 -22.47 -16.33
N PRO A 115 8.95 -21.27 -15.97
CA PRO A 115 9.98 -21.17 -14.96
C PRO A 115 9.51 -21.80 -13.64
N LEU A 116 10.38 -22.61 -13.03
CA LEU A 116 10.14 -23.19 -11.73
C LEU A 116 10.24 -22.11 -10.67
N VAL A 117 9.08 -21.69 -10.18
CA VAL A 117 8.95 -20.76 -9.07
C VAL A 117 8.28 -21.50 -7.92
N ASP A 118 8.92 -21.46 -6.75
CA ASP A 118 8.40 -22.08 -5.54
C ASP A 118 8.13 -21.04 -4.45
N CYS A 119 6.87 -20.60 -4.39
CA CYS A 119 6.37 -19.70 -3.36
C CYS A 119 5.94 -20.44 -2.08
N THR A 120 6.14 -21.76 -1.99
CA THR A 120 5.86 -22.54 -0.78
C THR A 120 7.04 -22.55 0.19
N THR A 121 8.26 -22.47 -0.34
CA THR A 121 9.50 -22.39 0.45
C THR A 121 10.14 -21.01 0.39
N HIS A 122 9.81 -20.20 -0.62
CA HIS A 122 10.30 -18.84 -0.77
C HIS A 122 9.15 -17.83 -0.81
N THR A 123 9.49 -16.55 -0.65
CA THR A 123 8.55 -15.47 -0.98
C THR A 123 8.59 -15.18 -2.48
N CYS A 124 7.49 -14.73 -3.07
CA CYS A 124 7.46 -14.38 -4.49
C CYS A 124 6.92 -12.98 -4.72
N ALA A 125 7.49 -12.28 -5.69
CA ALA A 125 6.92 -11.08 -6.27
C ALA A 125 5.99 -11.44 -7.42
N ILE A 126 4.88 -10.72 -7.53
CA ILE A 126 3.91 -10.84 -8.62
C ILE A 126 3.94 -9.56 -9.43
N ASN A 127 4.09 -9.68 -10.75
CA ASN A 127 3.86 -8.62 -11.71
C ASN A 127 2.69 -9.00 -12.63
N SER A 128 1.49 -8.59 -12.25
CA SER A 128 0.25 -8.88 -12.97
C SER A 128 0.21 -8.30 -14.38
N LEU A 129 0.94 -7.20 -14.63
CA LEU A 129 1.01 -6.55 -15.94
C LEU A 129 1.97 -7.26 -16.91
N ALA A 130 3.02 -7.88 -16.38
CA ALA A 130 3.99 -8.66 -17.16
C ALA A 130 3.64 -10.15 -17.23
N ASP A 131 2.57 -10.56 -16.54
CA ASP A 131 2.17 -11.96 -16.36
C ASP A 131 3.31 -12.83 -15.80
N THR A 132 4.02 -12.31 -14.80
CA THR A 132 5.16 -13.00 -14.19
C THR A 132 5.05 -13.13 -12.68
N VAL A 133 5.44 -14.30 -12.20
CA VAL A 133 5.80 -14.53 -10.80
C VAL A 133 7.30 -14.74 -10.75
N SER A 134 7.96 -14.12 -9.78
CA SER A 134 9.41 -14.24 -9.60
C SER A 134 9.71 -14.61 -8.15
N GLN A 135 10.53 -15.63 -7.97
CA GLN A 135 11.00 -16.03 -6.65
C GLN A 135 11.90 -14.94 -6.05
N CYS A 136 11.73 -14.72 -4.75
CA CYS A 136 12.55 -13.82 -3.97
C CYS A 136 13.11 -14.56 -2.77
N ASP A 137 14.44 -14.60 -2.67
CA ASP A 137 15.14 -15.16 -1.50
C ASP A 137 14.88 -14.33 -0.23
N SER A 138 14.49 -13.05 -0.39
CA SER A 138 14.00 -12.19 0.67
C SER A 138 13.18 -11.02 0.11
N MET A 139 12.39 -10.36 0.97
CA MET A 139 11.63 -9.14 0.63
C MET A 139 12.50 -7.96 0.18
N GLU A 140 13.82 -8.05 0.34
CA GLU A 140 14.78 -7.03 -0.04
C GLU A 140 15.58 -7.39 -1.31
N GLY A 141 15.36 -8.59 -1.86
CA GLY A 141 16.02 -9.06 -3.09
C GLY A 141 15.66 -8.25 -4.33
N SER A 142 16.50 -8.34 -5.36
CA SER A 142 16.32 -7.64 -6.65
C SER A 142 15.00 -8.02 -7.36
N ALA A 143 14.54 -9.26 -7.20
CA ALA A 143 13.23 -9.72 -7.71
C ALA A 143 12.04 -9.18 -6.90
N CYS A 144 12.24 -8.88 -5.61
CA CYS A 144 11.24 -8.28 -4.71
C CYS A 144 11.50 -6.78 -4.51
N ALA A 145 11.97 -6.13 -5.57
CA ALA A 145 12.22 -4.70 -5.60
C ALA A 145 10.96 -3.89 -5.25
N VAL A 146 11.20 -2.65 -4.83
CA VAL A 146 10.13 -1.67 -4.58
C VAL A 146 9.19 -1.57 -5.78
N LEU A 147 7.91 -1.38 -5.49
CA LEU A 147 6.93 -1.09 -6.53
C LEU A 147 7.15 0.32 -7.07
N TYR A 148 6.89 0.49 -8.36
CA TYR A 148 6.85 1.77 -9.03
C TYR A 148 5.40 2.09 -9.41
N TYR A 149 5.05 3.37 -9.43
CA TYR A 149 3.72 3.83 -9.80
C TYR A 149 3.77 4.59 -11.13
N ASP A 150 2.94 4.13 -12.07
CA ASP A 150 2.72 4.80 -13.34
C ASP A 150 1.61 5.84 -13.18
N ALA A 151 2.00 7.12 -13.16
CA ALA A 151 1.05 8.22 -13.01
C ALA A 151 0.16 8.44 -14.24
N THR A 152 0.54 7.93 -15.42
CA THR A 152 -0.24 8.03 -16.65
C THR A 152 -1.33 6.96 -16.66
N ASN A 153 -0.94 5.71 -16.46
CA ASN A 153 -1.84 4.56 -16.57
C ASN A 153 -2.46 4.12 -15.23
N LYS A 154 -2.08 4.76 -14.12
CA LYS A 154 -2.65 4.57 -12.77
C LYS A 154 -2.50 3.15 -12.20
N TYR A 155 -1.39 2.47 -12.51
CA TYR A 155 -1.10 1.13 -11.96
C TYR A 155 0.26 1.09 -11.25
N PHE A 156 0.45 0.03 -10.46
CA PHE A 156 1.73 -0.31 -9.85
C PHE A 156 2.45 -1.37 -10.68
N THR A 157 3.78 -1.28 -10.78
CA THR A 157 4.59 -2.20 -11.57
C THR A 157 5.96 -2.41 -10.92
N HIS A 158 6.61 -3.52 -11.27
CA HIS A 158 8.01 -3.78 -10.91
C HIS A 158 9.00 -3.30 -12.00
N THR A 159 8.52 -2.81 -13.15
CA THR A 159 9.35 -2.37 -14.26
C THR A 159 9.96 -0.99 -14.01
N THR A 160 11.29 -0.89 -14.16
CA THR A 160 12.06 0.36 -14.04
C THR A 160 12.04 1.12 -15.38
N GLY A 161 11.92 2.46 -15.37
CA GLY A 161 12.12 3.23 -16.62
C GLY A 161 11.50 4.63 -16.67
N ILE A 162 10.22 4.79 -16.31
CA ILE A 162 9.50 6.09 -16.42
C ILE A 162 8.63 6.35 -15.17
N MET A 163 8.68 5.44 -14.21
CA MET A 163 7.69 5.36 -13.12
C MET A 163 8.21 5.97 -11.82
N GLY A 164 7.32 6.59 -11.05
CA GLY A 164 7.65 7.13 -9.74
C GLY A 164 7.92 6.01 -8.75
N ARG A 165 9.13 5.96 -8.18
CA ARG A 165 9.48 4.99 -7.14
C ARG A 165 8.55 5.15 -5.93
N THR A 166 7.96 4.06 -5.46
CA THR A 166 7.09 4.07 -4.28
C THR A 166 7.83 3.55 -3.04
N ILE A 167 7.15 3.63 -1.89
CA ILE A 167 7.62 3.11 -0.60
C ILE A 167 7.24 1.64 -0.35
N PHE A 168 6.41 1.06 -1.23
CA PHE A 168 5.79 -0.24 -1.00
C PHE A 168 6.64 -1.37 -1.59
N ARG A 169 6.76 -2.46 -0.82
CA ARG A 169 7.24 -3.77 -1.28
C ARG A 169 6.14 -4.77 -1.05
N ARG A 170 5.85 -5.61 -2.04
CA ARG A 170 4.79 -6.60 -2.01
C ARG A 170 5.34 -7.98 -2.34
N VAL A 171 4.97 -8.97 -1.55
CA VAL A 171 5.26 -10.38 -1.82
C VAL A 171 4.08 -11.26 -1.47
N ILE A 172 4.07 -12.47 -2.00
CA ILE A 172 3.20 -13.57 -1.56
C ILE A 172 4.02 -14.74 -1.03
N GLY A 173 3.38 -15.58 -0.23
CA GLY A 173 3.85 -16.89 0.17
C GLY A 173 2.69 -17.86 0.30
N LEU A 174 2.96 -19.14 0.09
CA LEU A 174 2.00 -20.24 0.18
C LEU A 174 2.44 -21.16 1.32
N THR A 175 1.51 -21.54 2.17
CA THR A 175 1.78 -22.52 3.23
C THR A 175 0.73 -23.61 3.17
N ALA A 176 1.13 -24.87 3.28
CA ALA A 176 0.18 -25.98 3.26
C ALA A 176 -0.75 -25.90 4.49
N SER A 177 -2.05 -26.13 4.28
CA SER A 177 -3.00 -26.22 5.39
C SER A 177 -2.79 -27.52 6.17
N ALA A 178 -2.73 -27.42 7.49
CA ALA A 178 -2.51 -28.59 8.34
C ALA A 178 -3.67 -29.59 8.21
N GLY A 179 -3.37 -30.81 7.75
CA GLY A 179 -4.36 -31.88 7.61
C GLY A 179 -5.15 -31.89 6.29
N ASN A 180 -4.84 -31.00 5.34
CA ASN A 180 -5.50 -30.97 4.03
C ASN A 180 -4.52 -30.72 2.88
N SER A 181 -4.21 -31.75 2.10
CA SER A 181 -3.32 -31.65 0.93
C SER A 181 -3.91 -30.88 -0.25
N ASN A 182 -5.20 -30.55 -0.19
CA ASN A 182 -5.95 -29.82 -1.21
C ASN A 182 -6.19 -28.35 -0.84
N GLU A 183 -5.53 -27.84 0.19
CA GLU A 183 -5.71 -26.49 0.69
C GLU A 183 -4.37 -25.85 1.02
N TYR A 184 -4.19 -24.63 0.56
CA TYR A 184 -3.04 -23.80 0.88
C TYR A 184 -3.50 -22.46 1.42
N ILE A 185 -2.77 -21.94 2.40
CA ILE A 185 -2.93 -20.60 2.92
C ILE A 185 -2.03 -19.69 2.09
N LEU A 186 -2.67 -18.85 1.28
CA LEU A 186 -2.04 -17.79 0.52
C LEU A 186 -1.92 -16.55 1.39
N THR A 187 -0.69 -16.11 1.64
CA THR A 187 -0.40 -14.92 2.44
C THR A 187 0.23 -13.86 1.56
N ALA A 188 -0.43 -12.73 1.38
CA ALA A 188 0.13 -11.54 0.75
C ALA A 188 0.60 -10.56 1.82
N THR A 189 1.84 -10.10 1.70
CA THR A 189 2.42 -9.12 2.63
C THR A 189 2.92 -7.91 1.87
N VAL A 190 2.49 -6.73 2.31
CA VAL A 190 3.01 -5.44 1.84
C VAL A 190 3.70 -4.73 2.99
N LYS A 191 4.95 -4.29 2.78
CA LYS A 191 5.74 -3.55 3.77
C LYS A 191 6.17 -2.19 3.22
N TRP A 192 6.23 -1.20 4.10
CA TRP A 192 6.74 0.14 3.81
C TRP A 192 7.26 0.82 5.07
N ILE A 193 7.93 1.96 4.89
CA ILE A 193 8.35 2.85 5.97
C ILE A 193 7.47 4.09 5.89
N ASP A 194 6.80 4.45 6.98
CA ASP A 194 5.94 5.64 7.03
C ASP A 194 6.76 6.95 7.07
N THR A 195 6.06 8.09 6.97
CA THR A 195 6.70 9.42 7.01
C THR A 195 7.43 9.71 8.32
N GLY A 196 7.12 8.98 9.40
CA GLY A 196 7.81 9.05 10.68
C GLY A 196 8.99 8.07 10.81
N GLY A 197 9.34 7.34 9.75
CA GLY A 197 10.43 6.37 9.76
C GLY A 197 10.08 5.02 10.38
N ASN A 198 8.81 4.75 10.69
CA ASN A 198 8.40 3.50 11.31
C ASN A 198 8.11 2.44 10.25
N PHE A 199 8.53 1.20 10.53
CA PHE A 199 8.16 0.06 9.71
C PHE A 199 6.67 -0.25 9.87
N ARG A 200 5.98 -0.39 8.74
CA ARG A 200 4.57 -0.74 8.65
C ARG A 200 4.39 -1.93 7.72
N SER A 201 3.34 -2.70 7.98
CA SER A 201 2.97 -3.82 7.14
C SER A 201 1.47 -4.06 7.14
N VAL A 202 0.97 -4.52 6.00
CA VAL A 202 -0.34 -5.16 5.85
C VAL A 202 -0.10 -6.61 5.46
N VAL A 203 -0.80 -7.51 6.13
CA VAL A 203 -0.84 -8.93 5.80
C VAL A 203 -2.28 -9.30 5.54
N ILE A 204 -2.55 -9.85 4.36
CA ILE A 204 -3.85 -10.43 4.01
C ILE A 204 -3.61 -11.92 3.80
N GLN A 205 -4.49 -12.73 4.39
CA GLN A 205 -4.44 -14.18 4.25
C GLN A 205 -5.75 -14.68 3.70
N GLU A 206 -5.64 -15.66 2.81
CA GLU A 206 -6.76 -16.38 2.27
C GLU A 206 -6.46 -17.86 2.11
N TYR A 207 -7.51 -18.66 2.16
CA TYR A 207 -7.44 -20.08 1.92
C TYR A 207 -7.80 -20.34 0.46
N ILE A 208 -6.88 -20.95 -0.27
CA ILE A 208 -7.10 -21.40 -1.64
C ILE A 208 -7.23 -22.92 -1.65
N TYR A 209 -8.28 -23.39 -2.31
CA TYR A 209 -8.61 -24.81 -2.42
C TYR A 209 -8.36 -25.33 -3.82
N ASN A 210 -7.96 -26.59 -3.89
CA ASN A 210 -8.06 -27.42 -5.07
C ASN A 210 -9.54 -27.73 -5.31
N TRP A 211 -10.27 -26.83 -5.97
CA TRP A 211 -11.69 -27.03 -6.26
C TRP A 211 -11.88 -28.04 -7.40
N GLN A 212 -12.91 -28.87 -7.26
CA GLN A 212 -13.46 -29.78 -8.27
C GLN A 212 -14.95 -29.50 -8.41
#